data_AF-A0A6L3SWP6-F1
#
_entry.id   AF-A0A6L3SWP6-F1
#
_cell.length_a   1.000
_cell.length_b   1.000
_cell.length_c   1.000
_cell.angle_alpha   90.00
_cell.angle_beta   90.00
_cell.angle_gamma   90.00
#
_symmetry.space_group_name_H-M   'P 1'
#
loop_
_entity.id
_entity.type
_entity.pdbx_description
1 polymer ?
#
loop_
_entity_poly.entity_id
_entity_poly.type
_entity_poly.pdbx_seq_one_letter_code
_entity_poly.pdbx_strand_id
1 'polypeptide(L)'
;MAGHEYPPQIRKALAECADGARISTIKAEEYLRLATGETDDSVYEACRSMHRFYSAMHAFFLEEQTQIVSALDPRASVGAAA
;
A
#
# COMPACT_ATOMS: atom_id res chain seq x y z
N MET A 1 -22.35 0.18 -14.65
CA MET A 1 -21.63 1.36 -14.11
C MET A 1 -20.94 2.03 -15.29
N ALA A 2 -21.35 3.26 -15.62
CA ALA A 2 -20.79 3.97 -16.77
C ALA A 2 -19.28 4.12 -16.57
N GLY A 3 -18.50 3.73 -17.58
CA GLY A 3 -17.04 3.81 -17.57
C GLY A 3 -16.57 5.27 -17.58
N HIS A 4 -16.62 5.91 -16.43
CA HIS A 4 -15.82 7.10 -16.20
C HIS A 4 -14.38 6.66 -16.06
N GLU A 5 -13.67 6.69 -17.17
CA GLU A 5 -12.22 6.71 -17.13
C GLU A 5 -11.79 7.87 -16.25
N TYR A 6 -11.10 7.57 -15.15
CA TYR A 6 -10.49 8.59 -14.32
C TYR A 6 -9.60 9.51 -15.17
N PRO A 7 -9.43 10.79 -14.81
CA PRO A 7 -8.45 11.66 -15.45
C PRO A 7 -7.08 10.99 -15.51
N PRO A 8 -6.25 11.25 -16.54
CA PRO A 8 -4.97 10.57 -16.72
C PRO A 8 -4.05 10.63 -15.49
N GLN A 9 -4.05 11.75 -14.76
CA GLN A 9 -3.27 11.94 -13.55
C GLN A 9 -3.74 11.05 -12.41
N ILE A 10 -5.05 10.86 -12.27
CA ILE A 10 -5.64 9.96 -11.26
C ILE A 10 -5.35 8.51 -11.61
N ARG A 11 -5.50 8.10 -12.88
CA ARG A 11 -5.13 6.75 -13.30
C ARG A 11 -3.67 6.43 -12.99
N LYS A 12 -2.78 7.39 -13.26
CA LYS A 12 -1.36 7.27 -12.94
C LYS A 12 -1.15 7.11 -11.42
N ALA A 13 -1.76 7.96 -10.59
CA ALA A 13 -1.64 7.86 -9.14
C ALA A 13 -2.17 6.52 -8.59
N LEU A 14 -3.31 6.04 -9.11
CA LEU A 14 -3.87 4.74 -8.73
C LEU A 14 -2.97 3.57 -9.14
N ALA A 15 -2.33 3.66 -10.32
CA ALA A 15 -1.36 2.67 -10.79
C ALA A 15 -0.10 2.68 -9.91
N GLU A 16 0.41 3.86 -9.55
CA GLU A 16 1.56 3.99 -8.64
C GLU A 16 1.25 3.42 -7.25
N CYS A 17 0.04 3.61 -6.71
CA CYS A 17 -0.38 2.97 -5.47
C CYS A 17 -0.44 1.44 -5.60
N ALA A 18 -1.01 0.92 -6.69
CA ALA A 18 -1.09 -0.52 -6.93
C ALA A 18 0.31 -1.16 -7.05
N ASP A 19 1.23 -0.50 -7.78
CA ASP A 19 2.62 -0.95 -7.89
C ASP A 19 3.34 -0.86 -6.54
N GLY A 20 3.16 0.22 -5.79
CA GLY A 20 3.70 0.37 -4.44
C GLY A 20 3.24 -0.73 -3.49
N ALA A 21 1.94 -1.03 -3.48
CA ALA A 21 1.36 -2.11 -2.68
C ALA A 21 1.96 -3.48 -3.07
N ARG A 22 2.06 -3.76 -4.37
CA ARG A 22 2.63 -5.02 -4.90
C ARG A 22 4.10 -5.18 -4.54
N ILE A 23 4.93 -4.15 -4.75
CA ILE A 23 6.35 -4.17 -4.44
C ILE A 23 6.55 -4.37 -2.94
N SER A 24 5.76 -3.68 -2.12
CA SER A 24 5.83 -3.78 -0.66
C SER A 24 5.48 -5.20 -0.19
N THR A 25 4.46 -5.85 -0.77
CA THR A 25 4.16 -7.26 -0.47
C THR A 25 5.34 -8.18 -0.79
N ILE A 26 5.92 -8.06 -1.99
CA ILE A 26 7.07 -8.87 -2.41
C ILE A 26 8.24 -8.69 -1.43
N LYS A 27 8.54 -7.44 -1.04
CA LYS A 27 9.62 -7.15 -0.10
C LYS A 27 9.33 -7.69 1.29
N ALA A 28 8.12 -7.55 1.79
CA ALA A 28 7.74 -8.11 3.08
C ALA A 28 7.92 -9.64 3.11
N GLU A 29 7.54 -10.34 2.04
CA GLU A 29 7.73 -11.79 1.91
C GLU A 29 9.21 -12.20 1.78
N GLU A 30 10.01 -11.44 1.03
CA GLU A 30 11.47 -11.64 0.95
C GLU A 30 12.13 -11.57 2.33
N TYR A 31 11.86 -10.51 3.10
CA TYR A 31 12.44 -10.36 4.43
C TYR A 31 11.93 -11.39 5.44
N LEU A 32 10.67 -11.83 5.33
CA LEU A 32 10.16 -12.92 6.17
C LEU A 32 10.88 -14.24 5.87
N ARG A 33 11.13 -14.54 4.59
CA ARG A 33 11.90 -15.72 4.18
C ARG A 33 13.33 -15.65 4.69
N LEU A 34 13.99 -14.50 4.60
CA LEU A 34 15.35 -14.31 5.12
C LEU A 34 15.42 -14.50 6.64
N ALA A 35 14.42 -14.02 7.39
CA ALA A 35 14.36 -14.24 8.84
C ALA A 35 14.11 -15.72 9.21
N THR A 36 13.56 -16.53 8.30
CA THR A 36 13.18 -17.91 8.59
C THR A 36 14.42 -18.79 8.60
N GLY A 37 14.81 -19.27 9.78
CA GLY A 37 16.00 -20.10 9.96
C GLY A 37 17.29 -19.32 10.18
N GLU A 38 17.21 -17.99 10.30
CA GLU A 38 18.34 -17.18 10.74
C GLU A 38 18.65 -17.46 12.22
N THR A 39 19.94 -17.61 12.53
CA THR A 39 20.46 -17.93 13.86
C THR A 39 21.17 -16.75 14.52
N ASP A 40 21.56 -15.75 13.74
CA ASP A 40 22.05 -14.47 14.25
C ASP A 40 20.86 -13.58 14.64
N ASP A 41 20.71 -13.34 15.94
CA ASP A 41 19.60 -12.54 16.49
C ASP A 41 19.52 -11.13 15.89
N SER A 42 20.66 -10.52 15.57
CA SER A 42 20.69 -9.16 15.02
C SER A 42 20.18 -9.12 13.58
N VAL A 43 20.55 -10.13 12.78
CA VAL A 43 20.08 -10.28 11.40
C VAL A 43 18.61 -10.69 11.39
N TYR A 44 18.20 -11.58 12.29
CA TYR A 44 16.81 -11.98 12.47
C TYR A 44 15.92 -10.77 12.76
N GLU A 45 16.27 -9.96 13.76
CA GLU A 45 15.49 -8.78 14.14
C GLU A 45 15.49 -7.71 13.05
N ALA A 46 16.61 -7.50 12.35
CA ALA A 46 16.67 -6.60 11.21
C ALA A 46 15.70 -7.05 10.09
N CYS A 47 15.71 -8.33 9.74
CA CYS A 47 14.81 -8.89 8.72
C CYS A 47 13.34 -8.80 9.16
N ARG A 48 13.02 -9.11 10.42
CA ARG A 48 11.66 -8.96 10.97
C ARG A 48 11.21 -7.50 10.99
N SER A 49 12.10 -6.57 11.31
CA SER A 49 11.82 -5.13 11.26
C SER A 49 11.49 -4.69 9.84
N MET A 50 12.30 -5.08 8.85
CA MET A 50 12.04 -4.76 7.45
C MET A 50 10.75 -5.39 6.93
N HIS A 51 10.46 -6.64 7.31
CA HIS A 51 9.17 -7.27 7.01
C HIS A 51 8.00 -6.41 7.52
N ARG A 52 8.03 -6.00 8.80
CA ARG A 52 6.98 -5.14 9.38
C ARG A 52 6.86 -3.80 8.65
N PHE A 53 7.99 -3.17 8.32
CA PHE A 53 8.01 -1.93 7.56
C PHE A 53 7.31 -2.07 6.21
N TYR A 54 7.66 -3.09 5.42
CA TYR A 54 7.04 -3.27 4.10
C TYR A 54 5.57 -3.73 4.20
N SER A 55 5.18 -4.47 5.23
CA SER A 55 3.77 -4.74 5.49
C SER A 55 2.98 -3.46 5.80
N ALA A 56 3.56 -2.53 6.56
CA ALA A 56 2.95 -1.22 6.81
C ALA A 56 2.87 -0.37 5.54
N MET A 57 3.92 -0.38 4.70
CA MET A 57 3.90 0.30 3.40
C MET A 57 2.82 -0.25 2.46
N HIS A 58 2.62 -1.58 2.43
CA HIS A 58 1.53 -2.18 1.68
C HIS A 58 0.17 -1.63 2.12
N ALA A 59 -0.09 -1.61 3.44
CA ALA A 59 -1.33 -1.07 3.99
C ALA A 59 -1.51 0.42 3.64
N PHE A 60 -0.45 1.21 3.77
CA PHE A 60 -0.44 2.63 3.38
C PHE A 60 -0.86 2.84 1.92
N PHE A 61 -0.30 2.09 0.97
CA PHE A 61 -0.67 2.24 -0.44
C PHE A 61 -2.12 1.85 -0.74
N LEU A 62 -2.68 0.86 -0.03
CA LEU A 62 -4.09 0.50 -0.15
C LEU A 62 -5.01 1.59 0.43
N GLU A 63 -4.60 2.20 1.54
CA GLU A 63 -5.31 3.31 2.15
C GLU A 63 -5.30 4.53 1.22
N GLU A 64 -4.15 4.92 0.69
CA GLU A 64 -4.03 6.02 -0.28
C GLU A 64 -4.90 5.78 -1.52
N GLN A 65 -4.89 4.57 -2.07
CA GLN A 65 -5.77 4.20 -3.18
C GLN A 65 -7.26 4.42 -2.82
N THR A 66 -7.66 4.01 -1.62
CA THR A 66 -9.03 4.20 -1.12
C THR A 66 -9.37 5.68 -0.95
N GLN A 67 -8.44 6.48 -0.43
CA GLN A 67 -8.62 7.92 -0.25
C GLN A 67 -8.76 8.65 -1.60
N ILE A 68 -7.93 8.30 -2.60
CA ILE A 68 -8.03 8.86 -3.97
C ILE A 68 -9.41 8.57 -4.56
N VAL A 69 -9.87 7.31 -4.49
CA VAL A 69 -11.19 6.93 -5.03
C VAL A 69 -12.32 7.64 -4.28
N SER A 70 -12.23 7.72 -2.95
CA SER A 70 -13.26 8.35 -2.11
C SER A 70 -13.36 9.86 -2.36
N ALA A 71 -12.23 10.54 -2.55
CA ALA A 71 -12.20 11.98 -2.87
C ALA A 71 -12.84 12.31 -4.23
N LEU A 72 -12.97 11.31 -5.12
CA LEU A 72 -13.58 11.46 -6.43
C LEU A 72 -15.08 11.11 -6.44
N ASP A 73 -15.62 10.55 -5.36
CA ASP A 73 -17.06 10.37 -5.20
C ASP A 73 -17.70 11.71 -4.78
N PRO A 74 -18.57 12.31 -5.62
CA PRO A 74 -19.23 13.57 -5.30
C PRO A 74 -20.13 13.50 -4.05
N ARG A 75 -20.43 12.29 -3.55
CA ARG A 75 -21.22 12.09 -2.33
C ARG A 75 -20.37 12.11 -1.06
N ALA A 76 -19.05 11.95 -1.16
CA ALA A 76 -18.14 12.00 -0.03
C ALA A 76 -17.97 13.44 0.52
N SER A 77 -18.23 14.46 -0.28
CA SER A 77 -18.09 15.88 0.09
C SER A 77 -19.26 16.46 0.90
N VAL A 78 -20.39 15.76 1.01
CA VAL A 78 -21.60 16.25 1.72
C VAL A 78 -21.61 15.82 3.21
N GLY A 79 -20.78 14.85 3.61
CA GLY A 79 -20.77 14.31 4.98
C GLY A 79 -19.79 14.97 5.95
N ALA A 80 -18.90 15.84 5.49
CA ALA A 80 -17.84 16.45 6.32
C ALA A 80 -18.19 17.86 6.85
N ALA A 81 -19.41 18.36 6.61
CA ALA A 81 -19.86 19.71 6.97
C ALA A 81 -21.15 19.75 7.81
N ALA A 82 -21.46 18.69 8.57
CA ALA A 82 -22.62 18.63 9.47
C ALA A 82 -22.20 18.34 10.92
#